data_AF-A0A8K0P627-F1
#
_entry.id   AF-A0A8K0P627-F1
#
_cell.length_a   1.000
_cell.length_b   1.000
_cell.length_c   1.000
_cell.angle_alpha   90.00
_cell.angle_beta   90.00
_cell.angle_gamma   90.00
#
_symmetry.space_group_name_H-M   'P 1'
#
loop_
_entity.id
_entity.type
_entity.pdbx_description
1 polymer ?
#
loop_
_entity_poly.entity_id
_entity_poly.type
_entity_poly.pdbx_seq_one_letter_code
_entity_poly.pdbx_strand_id
1 'polypeptide(L)'
;MLLNSSSGISNEDGRIVLASMTKNPLGSSLVFDSLRNNWDGIWKTKGSDFPQFAEAIVETMKYMNTPDQLTQLRQFWNDHQGKLGSMKRSFKQAIDKVQANIKWMERSYEDIKTWIESQQ
;
A
#
# COMPACT_ATOMS: atom_id res chain seq x y z
N MET A 1 -5.42 12.08 -9.06
CA MET A 1 -6.17 11.03 -9.76
C MET A 1 -6.63 10.00 -8.72
N LEU A 2 -7.86 10.11 -8.20
CA LEU A 2 -8.46 9.45 -7.00
C LEU A 2 -8.35 10.20 -5.65
N LEU A 3 -7.28 10.96 -5.41
CA LEU A 3 -7.13 11.79 -4.18
C LEU A 3 -7.10 13.30 -4.43
N ASN A 4 -7.49 13.70 -5.64
CA ASN A 4 -7.52 15.09 -6.04
C ASN A 4 -8.98 15.56 -6.01
N SER A 5 -9.24 16.69 -5.35
CA SER A 5 -10.55 17.36 -5.33
C SER A 5 -11.09 17.74 -6.71
N SER A 6 -10.28 17.69 -7.77
CA SER A 6 -10.67 17.91 -9.17
C SER A 6 -11.05 16.63 -9.93
N SER A 7 -11.06 15.44 -9.30
CA SER A 7 -11.42 14.19 -10.01
C SER A 7 -12.92 13.93 -10.10
N GLY A 8 -13.77 14.80 -9.54
CA GLY A 8 -15.23 14.63 -9.57
C GLY A 8 -15.77 13.48 -8.72
N ILE A 9 -14.91 12.83 -7.93
CA ILE A 9 -15.26 11.71 -7.03
C ILE A 9 -15.24 12.25 -5.60
N SER A 10 -16.27 11.91 -4.80
CA SER A 10 -16.31 12.30 -3.40
C SER A 10 -15.15 11.67 -2.62
N ASN A 11 -14.71 12.29 -1.52
CA ASN A 11 -13.63 11.74 -0.69
C ASN A 11 -13.95 10.33 -0.17
N GLU A 12 -15.23 10.03 0.09
CA GLU A 12 -15.67 8.74 0.61
C GLU A 12 -15.70 7.66 -0.49
N ASP A 13 -16.17 8.00 -1.69
CA ASP A 13 -16.14 7.07 -2.83
C ASP A 13 -14.70 6.78 -3.27
N GLY A 14 -13.83 7.79 -3.24
CA GLY A 14 -12.39 7.62 -3.48
C GLY A 14 -11.77 6.64 -2.50
N ARG A 15 -12.14 6.70 -1.21
CA ARG A 15 -11.69 5.76 -0.18
C ARG A 15 -12.14 4.32 -0.48
N ILE A 16 -13.39 4.13 -0.88
CA ILE A 16 -13.95 2.80 -1.20
C ILE A 16 -13.28 2.19 -2.43
N VAL A 17 -13.07 2.99 -3.48
CA VAL A 17 -12.39 2.55 -4.71
C VAL A 17 -10.94 2.19 -4.41
N LEU A 18 -10.22 3.03 -3.67
CA LEU A 18 -8.83 2.76 -3.28
C LEU A 18 -8.72 1.46 -2.46
N ALA A 19 -9.58 1.29 -1.46
CA ALA A 19 -9.62 0.08 -0.64
C ALA A 19 -9.94 -1.19 -1.45
N SER A 20 -10.68 -1.06 -2.54
CA SER A 20 -11.03 -2.18 -3.42
C SER A 20 -9.89 -2.54 -4.37
N MET A 21 -9.24 -1.54 -4.97
CA MET A 21 -8.10 -1.74 -5.86
C MET A 21 -6.91 -2.40 -5.14
N THR A 22 -6.75 -2.10 -3.85
CA THR A 22 -5.61 -2.57 -3.07
C THR A 22 -5.72 -4.00 -2.59
N LYS A 23 -6.84 -4.68 -2.82
CA LYS A 23 -6.95 -6.12 -2.49
C LYS A 23 -6.12 -7.02 -3.43
N ASN A 24 -5.50 -6.44 -4.47
CA ASN A 24 -4.56 -7.11 -5.37
C ASN A 24 -3.16 -6.47 -5.24
N PRO A 25 -2.05 -7.26 -5.28
CA PRO A 25 -0.68 -6.73 -5.26
C PRO A 25 -0.37 -5.63 -6.28
N LEU A 26 -0.93 -5.71 -7.49
CA LEU A 26 -0.74 -4.69 -8.53
C LEU A 26 -1.45 -3.37 -8.18
N GLY A 27 -2.70 -3.46 -7.74
CA GLY A 27 -3.46 -2.27 -7.33
C GLY A 27 -2.89 -1.62 -6.07
N SER A 28 -2.33 -2.41 -5.15
CA SER A 28 -1.59 -1.88 -4.00
C SER A 28 -0.38 -1.05 -4.39
N SER A 29 0.34 -1.48 -5.42
CA SER A 29 1.51 -0.76 -5.94
C SER A 29 1.10 0.59 -6.53
N LEU A 30 0.05 0.60 -7.36
CA LEU A 30 -0.46 1.83 -7.98
C LEU A 30 -0.95 2.84 -6.94
N VAL A 31 -1.65 2.38 -5.91
CA VAL A 31 -2.13 3.24 -4.82
C VAL A 31 -0.95 3.79 -4.00
N PHE A 32 0.04 2.96 -3.72
CA PHE A 32 1.24 3.40 -3.02
C PHE A 32 2.06 4.42 -3.83
N ASP A 33 2.21 4.22 -5.13
CA ASP A 33 2.87 5.20 -6.01
C ASP A 33 2.12 6.54 -6.03
N SER A 34 0.79 6.49 -6.08
CA SER A 34 -0.06 7.69 -6.00
C SER A 34 0.10 8.41 -4.65
N LEU A 35 0.18 7.67 -3.53
CA LEU A 35 0.50 8.24 -2.22
C LEU A 35 1.87 8.92 -2.24
N ARG A 36 2.91 8.20 -2.66
CA ARG A 36 4.30 8.68 -2.66
C ARG A 36 4.45 9.97 -3.47
N ASN A 37 3.85 10.01 -4.66
CA ASN A 37 3.93 11.17 -5.55
C ASN A 37 3.17 12.40 -5.04
N ASN A 38 2.19 12.22 -4.15
CA ASN A 38 1.34 13.32 -3.65
C ASN A 38 1.51 13.57 -2.14
N TRP A 39 2.51 12.95 -1.51
CA TRP A 39 2.66 12.92 -0.05
C TRP A 39 2.60 14.30 0.60
N ASP A 40 3.38 15.26 0.10
CA ASP A 40 3.39 16.63 0.65
C ASP A 40 2.06 17.37 0.44
N GLY A 41 1.36 17.09 -0.67
CA GLY A 41 0.05 17.65 -0.97
C GLY A 41 -1.03 17.13 -0.03
N ILE A 42 -1.03 15.82 0.23
CA ILE A 42 -1.98 15.16 1.14
C ILE A 42 -1.72 15.64 2.58
N TRP A 43 -0.46 15.76 3.00
CA TRP A 43 -0.10 16.30 4.32
C TRP A 43 -0.59 17.74 4.51
N LYS A 44 -0.39 18.61 3.51
CA LYS A 44 -0.82 20.02 3.55
C LYS A 44 -2.34 20.20 3.56
N THR A 45 -3.08 19.34 2.86
CA THR A 45 -4.55 19.49 2.71
C THR A 45 -5.35 18.79 3.80
N LYS A 46 -4.85 17.68 4.37
CA LYS A 46 -5.63 16.86 5.31
C LYS A 46 -5.35 17.15 6.79
N GLY A 47 -4.24 17.80 7.14
CA GLY A 47 -3.96 18.23 8.52
C GLY A 47 -4.24 17.12 9.56
N SER A 48 -5.23 17.35 10.44
CA SER A 48 -5.64 16.44 11.52
C SER A 48 -6.37 15.15 11.09
N ASP A 49 -6.93 15.09 9.88
CA ASP A 49 -7.69 13.94 9.36
C ASP A 49 -6.80 12.92 8.62
N PHE A 50 -5.55 13.31 8.39
CA PHE A 50 -4.52 12.49 7.75
C PHE A 50 -4.31 11.10 8.39
N PRO A 51 -4.36 10.93 9.73
CA PRO A 51 -4.11 9.63 10.35
C PRO A 51 -5.06 8.52 9.88
N GLN A 52 -6.36 8.80 9.72
CA GLN A 52 -7.33 7.79 9.27
C GLN A 52 -7.11 7.42 7.79
N PHE A 53 -6.76 8.41 6.97
CA PHE A 53 -6.50 8.20 5.56
C PHE A 53 -5.20 7.42 5.33
N ALA A 54 -4.13 7.76 6.05
CA ALA A 54 -2.85 7.09 5.91
C ALA A 54 -2.81 5.72 6.59
N GLU A 55 -3.60 5.45 7.63
CA GLU A 55 -3.77 4.10 8.17
C GLU A 55 -4.44 3.16 7.14
N ALA A 56 -5.46 3.64 6.42
CA ALA A 56 -6.04 2.88 5.31
C ALA A 56 -5.00 2.56 4.23
N ILE A 57 -4.11 3.51 3.89
CA ILE A 57 -3.04 3.27 2.92
C ILE A 57 -1.96 2.30 3.44
N VAL A 58 -1.69 2.31 4.74
CA VAL A 58 -0.78 1.32 5.33
C VAL A 58 -1.37 -0.08 5.28
N GLU A 59 -2.68 -0.22 5.52
CA GLU A 59 -3.37 -1.50 5.33
C GLU A 59 -3.29 -1.98 3.89
N THR A 60 -3.29 -1.06 2.92
CA THR A 60 -3.20 -1.42 1.51
C THR A 60 -1.81 -1.93 1.11
N MET A 61 -0.74 -1.43 1.73
CA MET A 61 0.63 -1.89 1.47
C MET A 61 0.85 -3.37 1.86
N LYS A 62 0.04 -3.92 2.78
CA LYS A 62 0.20 -5.30 3.28
C LYS A 62 -0.01 -6.39 2.23
N TYR A 63 -0.60 -6.06 1.08
CA TYR A 63 -0.82 -7.02 -0.02
C TYR A 63 0.34 -7.08 -1.02
N MET A 64 1.35 -6.21 -0.87
CA MET A 64 2.58 -6.30 -1.67
C MET A 64 3.35 -7.59 -1.36
N ASN A 65 4.02 -8.12 -2.38
CA ASN A 65 4.70 -9.42 -2.33
C ASN A 65 5.96 -9.52 -3.20
N THR A 66 6.50 -8.40 -3.70
CA THR A 66 7.75 -8.38 -4.49
C THR A 66 8.90 -7.66 -3.77
N PRO A 67 10.17 -8.02 -4.04
CA PRO A 67 11.34 -7.34 -3.45
C PRO A 67 11.42 -5.84 -3.78
N ASP A 68 11.02 -5.44 -4.98
CA ASP A 68 11.02 -4.03 -5.39
C ASP A 68 10.01 -3.21 -4.58
N GLN A 69 8.80 -3.74 -4.37
CA GLN A 69 7.79 -3.12 -3.53
C GLN A 69 8.30 -2.93 -2.09
N LEU A 70 8.95 -3.95 -1.53
CA LEU A 70 9.55 -3.85 -0.19
C LEU A 70 10.62 -2.76 -0.12
N THR A 71 11.45 -2.64 -1.16
CA THR A 71 12.50 -1.62 -1.24
C THR A 71 11.90 -0.22 -1.24
N GLN A 72 10.89 0.01 -2.09
CA GLN A 72 10.20 1.31 -2.15
C GLN A 72 9.49 1.64 -0.83
N LEU A 73 8.87 0.65 -0.18
CA LEU A 73 8.21 0.83 1.12
C LEU A 73 9.20 1.21 2.23
N ARG A 74 10.40 0.61 2.24
CA ARG A 74 11.48 0.95 3.18
C ARG A 74 12.05 2.34 2.93
N GLN A 75 12.23 2.73 1.67
CA GLN A 75 12.67 4.08 1.31
C GLN A 75 11.66 5.11 1.82
N PHE A 76 10.38 4.92 1.51
CA PHE A 76 9.31 5.80 1.98
C PHE A 76 9.28 5.93 3.51
N TRP A 77 9.44 4.81 4.23
CA TRP A 77 9.56 4.84 5.68
C TRP A 77 10.73 5.73 6.13
N ASN A 78 11.92 5.54 5.56
CA ASN A 78 13.11 6.30 5.96
C ASN A 78 12.93 7.81 5.71
N ASP A 79 12.33 8.18 4.58
CA ASP A 79 12.14 9.56 4.15
C ASP A 79 11.07 10.29 4.98
N HIS A 80 10.10 9.57 5.53
CA HIS A 80 8.90 10.17 6.13
C HIS A 80 8.59 9.75 7.56
N GLN A 81 9.33 8.84 8.17
CA GLN A 81 9.10 8.36 9.54
C GLN A 81 8.97 9.47 10.58
N GLY A 82 9.67 10.61 10.41
CA GLY A 82 9.54 11.78 11.29
C GLY A 82 8.14 12.40 11.29
N LYS A 83 7.41 12.27 10.17
CA LYS A 83 6.05 12.82 9.95
C LYS A 83 4.93 11.80 10.16
N LEU A 84 5.25 10.50 10.30
CA LEU A 84 4.24 9.43 10.42
C LEU A 84 3.47 9.43 11.75
N GLY A 85 3.96 10.10 12.79
CA GLY A 85 3.26 10.21 14.08
C GLY A 85 2.85 8.85 14.66
N SER A 86 1.55 8.67 14.92
CA SER A 86 0.95 7.44 15.45
C SER A 86 1.03 6.23 14.50
N MET A 87 1.19 6.45 13.19
CA MET A 87 1.15 5.40 12.18
C MET A 87 2.45 4.61 12.05
N LYS A 88 3.49 5.02 12.81
CA LYS A 88 4.80 4.36 12.80
C LYS A 88 4.70 2.84 12.99
N ARG A 89 3.83 2.41 13.92
CA ARG A 89 3.62 1.00 14.22
C ARG A 89 3.03 0.24 13.04
N SER A 90 1.95 0.75 12.46
CA SER A 90 1.24 0.12 11.35
C SER A 90 2.17 -0.01 10.14
N PHE A 91 2.97 1.02 9.85
CA PHE A 91 3.94 0.98 8.76
C PHE A 91 5.00 -0.12 8.94
N LYS A 92 5.54 -0.27 10.15
CA LYS A 92 6.49 -1.34 10.46
C LYS A 92 5.85 -2.72 10.27
N GLN A 93 4.61 -2.90 10.74
CA GLN A 93 3.85 -4.12 10.52
C GLN A 93 3.61 -4.40 9.03
N ALA A 94 3.37 -3.37 8.22
CA ALA A 94 3.26 -3.52 6.77
C ALA A 94 4.57 -4.01 6.16
N ILE A 95 5.71 -3.43 6.53
CA ILE A 95 7.04 -3.90 6.08
C ILE A 95 7.25 -5.37 6.44
N ASP A 96 6.99 -5.75 7.70
CA ASP A 96 7.16 -7.13 8.17
C ASP A 96 6.23 -8.09 7.41
N LYS A 97 4.99 -7.66 7.11
CA LYS A 97 4.02 -8.45 6.35
C LYS A 97 4.45 -8.65 4.90
N VAL A 98 4.92 -7.60 4.23
CA VAL A 98 5.43 -7.69 2.85
C VAL A 98 6.64 -8.63 2.77
N GLN A 99 7.53 -8.59 3.77
CA GLN A 99 8.62 -9.57 3.86
C GLN A 99 8.13 -11.01 3.99
N ALA A 100 7.11 -11.25 4.81
CA ALA A 100 6.51 -12.57 4.93
C ALA A 100 5.86 -13.03 3.62
N ASN A 101 5.17 -12.13 2.91
CA ASN A 101 4.55 -12.44 1.62
C ASN A 101 5.59 -12.80 0.56
N ILE A 102 6.71 -12.08 0.47
CA ILE A 102 7.82 -12.40 -0.45
C ILE A 102 8.34 -13.81 -0.18
N LYS A 103 8.64 -14.14 1.09
CA LYS A 103 9.11 -15.47 1.47
C LYS A 103 8.09 -16.57 1.15
N TRP A 104 6.81 -16.27 1.28
CA TRP A 104 5.75 -17.22 0.92
C TRP A 104 5.71 -17.44 -0.60
N MET A 105 5.80 -16.37 -1.40
CA MET A 105 5.88 -16.48 -2.86
C MET A 105 7.10 -17.29 -3.30
N GLU A 106 8.28 -17.03 -2.75
CA GLU A 106 9.51 -17.77 -3.05
C GLU A 106 9.39 -19.28 -2.75
N ARG A 107 8.63 -19.64 -1.71
CA ARG A 107 8.48 -21.05 -1.27
C ARG A 107 7.35 -21.79 -1.95
N SER A 108 6.26 -21.10 -2.30
CA SER A 108 5.00 -21.75 -2.65
C SER A 108 4.57 -21.49 -4.09
N TYR A 109 5.17 -20.52 -4.80
CA TYR A 109 4.72 -20.14 -6.12
C TYR A 109 4.82 -21.28 -7.14
N GLU A 110 6.01 -21.90 -7.27
CA GLU A 110 6.20 -23.00 -8.23
C GLU A 110 5.34 -24.21 -7.88
N ASP A 111 5.25 -24.60 -6.61
CA ASP A 111 4.42 -25.71 -6.16
C ASP A 111 2.93 -25.51 -6.53
N ILE A 112 2.40 -24.31 -6.26
CA ILE A 112 1.01 -23.96 -6.61
C ILE A 112 0.82 -23.92 -8.12
N LYS A 113 1.77 -23.35 -8.86
CA LYS A 113 1.72 -23.29 -10.32
C LYS A 113 1.69 -24.70 -10.93
N THR A 114 2.60 -25.58 -10.53
CA THR A 114 2.62 -26.98 -10.97
C THR A 114 1.33 -27.71 -10.60
N TRP A 115 0.79 -27.49 -9.39
CA TRP A 115 -0.48 -28.07 -9.00
C TRP A 115 -1.64 -27.60 -9.89
N ILE A 116 -1.73 -26.30 -10.22
CA ILE A 116 -2.77 -25.78 -11.12
C ILE A 116 -2.63 -26.36 -12.53
N GLU A 117 -1.40 -26.39 -13.07
CA GLU A 117 -1.10 -26.96 -14.39
C GLU A 117 -1.44 -28.46 -14.46
N SER A 118 -1.34 -29.20 -13.35
CA SER A 118 -1.73 -30.61 -13.29
C SER A 118 -3.24 -30.85 -13.18
N GLN A 119 -4.06 -29.80 -13.02
CA GLN A 119 -5.53 -29.88 -12.99
C GLN A 119 -6.15 -29.54 -14.36
N GLN A 120 -5.35 -29.20 -15.38
CA GLN A 120 -5.79 -28.98 -16.76
C GLN A 120 -5.59 -30.24 -17.60
#